data_AF-A0A2G6NHK7-F1
#
_entry.id   AF-A0A2G6NHK7-F1
#
_cell.length_a   1.000
_cell.length_b   1.000
_cell.length_c   1.000
_cell.angle_alpha   90.00
_cell.angle_beta   90.00
_cell.angle_gamma   90.00
#
_symmetry.space_group_name_H-M   'P 1'
#
loop_
_entity.id
_entity.type
_entity.pdbx_description
1 polymer ?
#
loop_
_entity_poly.entity_id
_entity_poly.type
_entity_poly.pdbx_seq_one_letter_code
_entity_poly.pdbx_strand_id
1 'polypeptide(L)' 'MKKMGQKIKVKKNSIEETLLLPLWGRAYETQKAHPRLIDEKAVEIISAI' A
#
# COMPACT_ATOMS: atom_id res chain seq x y z
N MET A 1 6.41 -20.13 -10.56
CA MET A 1 6.53 -20.13 -9.07
C MET A 1 6.07 -18.77 -8.55
N LYS A 2 4.96 -18.68 -7.82
CA LYS A 2 4.54 -17.43 -7.14
C LYS A 2 5.48 -17.22 -5.95
N LYS A 3 6.37 -16.21 -5.99
CA LYS A 3 7.02 -15.70 -4.77
C LYS A 3 5.89 -15.17 -3.89
N MET A 4 5.55 -15.86 -2.79
CA MET A 4 4.76 -15.23 -1.74
C MET A 4 5.57 -14.04 -1.24
N GLY A 5 5.05 -12.84 -1.45
CA GLY A 5 5.68 -11.60 -1.00
C GLY A 5 5.92 -11.65 0.50
N GLN A 6 7.03 -11.07 0.94
CA GLN A 6 7.35 -10.93 2.35
C GLN A 6 6.30 -10.03 3.00
N LYS A 7 5.65 -10.52 4.08
CA LYS A 7 4.63 -9.73 4.78
C LYS A 7 5.26 -8.64 5.64
N ILE A 8 4.66 -7.45 5.62
CA ILE A 8 5.08 -6.31 6.42
C ILE A 8 4.21 -6.25 7.69
N LYS A 9 4.86 -6.28 8.86
CA LYS A 9 4.15 -6.16 10.14
C LYS A 9 3.96 -4.69 10.50
N VAL A 10 2.70 -4.24 10.56
CA VAL A 10 2.34 -2.89 11.03
C VAL A 10 2.02 -2.94 12.52
N LYS A 11 2.48 -1.93 13.27
CA LYS A 11 2.11 -1.75 14.68
C LYS A 11 0.72 -1.13 14.75
N LYS A 12 -0.20 -1.79 15.45
CA LYS A 12 -1.56 -1.28 15.68
C LYS A 12 -1.57 -0.27 16.83
N ASN A 13 -2.55 0.64 16.85
CA ASN A 13 -2.69 1.73 17.81
C ASN A 13 -1.45 2.64 17.86
N SER A 14 -0.83 2.88 16.70
CA SER A 14 0.40 3.65 16.56
C SER A 14 0.30 4.63 15.39
N ILE A 15 1.26 5.55 15.30
CA ILE A 15 1.35 6.51 14.18
C ILE A 15 1.51 5.76 12.85
N GLU A 16 2.18 4.60 12.86
CA GLU A 16 2.36 3.74 11.70
C GLU A 16 1.02 3.28 11.09
N GLU A 17 -0.02 3.08 11.91
CA GLU A 17 -1.37 2.72 11.42
C GLU A 17 -2.06 3.90 10.74
N THR A 18 -1.91 5.12 11.28
CA THR A 18 -2.44 6.34 10.66
C THR A 18 -1.85 6.57 9.27
N LEU A 19 -0.58 6.22 9.05
CA LEU A 19 0.07 6.34 7.74
C LEU A 19 -0.52 5.39 6.68
N LEU A 20 -1.31 4.38 7.06
CA LEU A 20 -1.96 3.49 6.09
C LEU A 20 -3.04 4.20 5.27
N LEU A 21 -3.73 5.19 5.84
CA LEU A 21 -4.77 5.96 5.14
C LEU A 21 -4.25 6.66 3.87
N PRO A 22 -3.22 7.53 3.94
CA PRO A 22 -2.68 8.15 2.74
C PRO A 22 -2.01 7.16 1.80
N LEU A 23 -1.45 6.06 2.33
CA LEU A 23 -0.75 5.05 1.52
C LEU A 23 -1.75 4.20 0.72
N TRP A 24 -2.87 3.80 1.33
CA TRP A 24 -3.99 3.17 0.65
C TRP A 24 -4.60 4.09 -0.41
N GLY A 25 -4.79 5.38 -0.11
CA GLY A 25 -5.32 6.34 -1.07
C GLY A 25 -4.48 6.43 -2.35
N ARG A 26 -3.15 6.42 -2.23
CA ARG A 26 -2.23 6.41 -3.38
C ARG A 26 -2.22 5.07 -4.12
N ALA A 27 -2.27 3.95 -3.41
CA ALA A 27 -2.39 2.63 -4.04
C ALA A 27 -3.69 2.51 -4.84
N TYR A 28 -4.81 2.95 -4.26
CA TYR A 28 -6.12 2.94 -4.92
C TYR A 28 -6.18 3.87 -6.13
N GLU A 29 -5.63 5.09 -6.03
CA GLU A 29 -5.53 6.01 -7.17
C GLU A 29 -4.71 5.40 -8.32
N THR A 30 -3.58 4.77 -8.00
CA THR A 30 -2.67 4.13 -8.98
C THR A 30 -3.35 3.05 -9.80
N GLN A 31 -4.32 2.33 -9.23
CA GLN A 31 -5.01 1.21 -9.87
C GLN A 31 -6.20 1.62 -10.76
N LYS A 32 -6.53 2.91 -10.84
CA LYS A 32 -7.63 3.39 -11.70
C LYS A 32 -7.25 3.29 -13.18
N ALA A 33 -8.26 3.24 -14.06
CA ALA A 33 -8.06 3.25 -15.51
C ALA A 33 -7.30 4.50 -16.01
N HIS A 34 -7.51 5.65 -15.35
CA HIS A 34 -6.85 6.92 -15.63
C HIS A 34 -6.36 7.55 -14.32
N PRO A 35 -5.20 7.11 -13.78
CA PRO A 35 -4.68 7.60 -12.52
C PRO A 35 -4.15 9.03 -12.66
N ARG A 36 -4.42 9.90 -11.67
CA ARG A 36 -3.79 11.24 -11.59
C ARG A 36 -2.38 11.18 -11.01
N LEU A 37 -2.09 10.15 -10.21
CA LEU A 37 -0.78 9.87 -9.63
C LEU A 37 -0.55 8.37 -9.64
N ILE A 38 0.67 7.97 -9.98
CA ILE A 38 1.13 6.58 -9.99
C ILE A 38 2.17 6.42 -8.88
N ASP A 39 1.89 5.53 -7.92
CA ASP A 39 2.78 5.14 -6.81
C ASP A 39 2.75 3.61 -6.69
N GLU A 40 3.58 2.94 -7.50
CA GLU A 40 3.69 1.48 -7.51
C GLU A 40 4.21 0.93 -6.17
N LYS A 41 5.03 1.70 -5.46
CA LYS A 41 5.55 1.31 -4.16
C LYS A 41 4.44 1.29 -3.10
N ALA A 42 3.50 2.23 -3.16
CA ALA A 42 2.31 2.18 -2.31
C ALA A 42 1.47 0.92 -2.58
N VAL A 43 1.30 0.53 -3.86
CA VAL A 43 0.61 -0.71 -4.21
C VAL A 43 1.34 -1.94 -3.63
N GLU A 44 2.67 -2.00 -3.77
CA GLU A 44 3.48 -3.08 -3.21
C GLU A 44 3.34 -3.18 -1.69
N ILE A 45 3.47 -2.05 -0.98
CA ILE A 45 3.38 -2.00 0.49
C ILE A 45 1.99 -2.43 0.95
N ILE A 46 0.92 -1.86 0.39
CA ILE A 46 -0.47 -2.21 0.77
C ILE A 46 -0.77 -3.69 0.47
N SER A 47 -0.21 -4.23 -0.61
CA SER A 47 -0.38 -5.65 -0.96
C SER A 47 0.42 -6.61 -0.06
N ALA A 48 1.42 -6.09 0.66
CA ALA A 48 2.32 -6.85 1.52
C ALA A 48 1.95 -6.79 3.02
N ILE A 49 1.02 -5.92 3.42
CA ILE A 49 0.50 -5.84 4.80
C ILE A 49 -0.53 -6.96 5.02
#